data_AF-A0A1W9TIT2-F1
#
_entry.id   AF-A0A1W9TIT2-F1
#
_cell.length_a   1.000
_cell.length_b   1.000
_cell.length_c   1.000
_cell.angle_alpha   90.00
_cell.angle_beta   90.00
_cell.angle_gamma   90.00
#
_symmetry.space_group_name_H-M   'P 1'
#
loop_
_entity.id
_entity.type
_entity.pdbx_description
1 polymer ?
#
loop_
_entity_poly.entity_id
_entity_poly.type
_entity_poly.pdbx_seq_one_letter_code
_entity_poly.pdbx_strand_id
1 'polypeptide(L)' 'MKTLDVKCKKNFNNNDPVKIILNKYPRFLVLKAAFETLKEGNKVTLFELEKKIIFLLNYSCNSKTKRPH' A
#
# COMPACT_ATOMS: atom_id res chain seq x y z
N MET A 1 12.58 -25.62 18.92
CA MET A 1 12.08 -24.78 17.80
C MET A 1 13.29 -24.07 17.20
N LYS A 2 13.68 -24.37 15.95
CA LYS A 2 14.82 -23.71 15.29
C LYS A 2 14.31 -22.42 14.65
N THR A 3 14.74 -21.26 15.14
CA THR A 3 14.47 -19.99 14.49
C THR A 3 15.26 -19.95 13.18
N LEU A 4 14.58 -19.74 12.07
CA LEU A 4 15.22 -19.42 10.80
C LEU A 4 15.95 -18.10 10.99
N ASP A 5 17.27 -18.17 11.10
CA ASP A 5 18.15 -17.01 11.12
C ASP A 5 18.19 -16.45 9.69
N VAL A 6 17.12 -15.74 9.32
CA VAL A 6 17.02 -15.16 7.98
C VAL A 6 17.99 -13.99 7.95
N LYS A 7 19.18 -14.23 7.37
CA LYS A 7 20.11 -13.20 6.92
C LYS A 7 19.40 -12.35 5.83
N CYS A 8 18.48 -11.48 6.24
CA CYS A 8 17.61 -10.67 5.35
C CYS A 8 18.36 -9.61 4.53
N LYS A 9 19.69 -9.56 4.53
CA LYS A 9 20.41 -8.32 4.17
C LYS A 9 20.74 -8.14 2.68
N LYS A 10 20.42 -9.09 1.78
CA LYS A 10 20.98 -9.05 0.40
C LYS A 10 20.02 -9.08 -0.80
N ASN A 11 18.73 -9.38 -0.62
CA ASN A 11 17.76 -9.47 -1.73
C ASN A 11 16.59 -8.49 -1.61
N PHE A 12 16.79 -7.32 -0.99
CA PHE A 12 15.79 -6.26 -1.11
C PHE A 12 15.86 -5.71 -2.54
N ASN A 13 14.98 -6.22 -3.40
CA ASN A 13 14.78 -5.63 -4.71
C ASN A 13 14.34 -4.18 -4.49
N ASN A 14 15.22 -3.22 -4.80
CA ASN A 14 14.90 -1.80 -4.68
C ASN A 14 13.80 -1.38 -5.65
N ASN A 15 13.44 -2.25 -6.60
CA ASN A 15 12.33 -2.08 -7.52
C ASN A 15 11.00 -2.61 -6.99
N ASP A 16 10.92 -3.00 -5.70
CA ASP A 16 9.65 -3.36 -5.09
C ASP A 16 8.71 -2.14 -5.07
N PRO A 17 7.52 -2.23 -5.71
CA PRO A 17 6.63 -1.08 -5.87
C PRO A 17 6.06 -0.59 -4.54
N VAL A 18 5.88 -1.47 -3.55
CA VAL A 18 5.44 -1.09 -2.20
C VAL A 18 6.55 -0.28 -1.52
N LYS A 19 7.80 -0.75 -1.59
CA LYS A 19 8.97 -0.06 -1.03
C LYS A 19 9.17 1.34 -1.64
N ILE A 20 9.01 1.48 -2.95
CA ILE A 20 9.12 2.78 -3.62
C ILE A 20 8.03 3.74 -3.15
N ILE A 21 6.78 3.28 -3.14
CA ILE A 21 5.60 4.07 -2.73
C ILE A 21 5.67 4.52 -1.26
N LEU A 22 6.28 3.70 -0.37
CA LEU A 22 6.46 4.02 1.05
C LEU A 22 7.25 5.31 1.32
N ASN A 23 8.07 5.77 0.38
CA ASN A 23 8.80 7.04 0.50
C ASN A 23 7.91 8.26 0.22
N LYS A 24 6.79 8.07 -0.49
CA LYS A 24 5.90 9.15 -0.95
C LYS A 24 4.62 9.26 -0.12
N TYR A 25 4.15 8.16 0.46
CA TYR A 25 2.86 8.11 1.16
C TYR A 25 2.97 7.45 2.56
N PRO A 26 2.07 7.79 3.49
CA PRO A 26 2.00 7.15 4.80
C PRO A 26 1.87 5.62 4.71
N ARG A 27 2.67 4.89 5.51
CA ARG A 27 2.75 3.42 5.47
C ARG A 27 1.40 2.72 5.49
N PHE A 28 0.49 3.19 6.33
CA PHE A 28 -0.85 2.63 6.45
C PHE A 28 -1.63 2.67 5.12
N LEU A 29 -1.58 3.81 4.41
CA LEU A 29 -2.25 3.96 3.11
C LEU A 29 -1.66 3.03 2.06
N VAL A 30 -0.33 2.92 2.05
CA VAL A 30 0.39 2.05 1.12
C VAL A 30 0.01 0.59 1.33
N LEU A 31 0.02 0.12 2.58
CA LEU A 31 -0.37 -1.26 2.90
C LEU A 31 -1.83 -1.52 2.54
N LYS A 32 -2.74 -0.59 2.90
CA LYS A 32 -4.16 -0.72 2.57
C LYS A 32 -4.39 -0.82 1.06
N ALA A 33 -3.76 0.07 0.29
CA ALA A 33 -3.82 0.04 -1.17
C ALA A 33 -3.29 -1.27 -1.74
N ALA A 34 -2.13 -1.76 -1.26
CA ALA A 34 -1.55 -3.02 -1.71
C ALA A 34 -2.48 -4.21 -1.45
N PHE A 35 -3.07 -4.30 -0.26
CA PHE A 35 -4.01 -5.36 0.08
C PHE A 35 -5.30 -5.29 -0.76
N GLU A 36 -5.84 -4.10 -1.00
CA GLU A 36 -7.02 -3.95 -1.86
C GLU A 36 -6.72 -4.33 -3.31
N THR A 37 -5.57 -3.91 -3.85
CA THR A 37 -5.13 -4.30 -5.20
C THR A 37 -4.99 -5.82 -5.32
N LEU A 38 -4.40 -6.50 -4.33
CA LEU A 38 -4.29 -7.96 -4.31
C LEU A 38 -5.65 -8.65 -4.18
N LYS A 39 -6.56 -8.10 -3.36
CA LYS A 39 -7.92 -8.62 -3.19
C LYS A 39 -8.71 -8.59 -4.50
N GLU A 40 -8.43 -7.62 -5.37
CA GLU A 40 -9.02 -7.50 -6.70
C GLU A 40 -8.38 -8.43 -7.74
N GLY A 41 -7.38 -9.23 -7.35
CA GLY A 41 -6.64 -10.11 -8.26
C GLY A 41 -5.66 -9.35 -9.17
N ASN A 42 -5.44 -8.06 -8.93
CA ASN A 42 -4.56 -7.23 -9.73
C ASN A 42 -3.11 -7.36 -9.27
N LYS A 43 -2.18 -7.19 -10.21
CA LYS A 43 -0.75 -7.12 -9.88
C LYS A 43 -0.44 -5.81 -9.17
N VAL A 44 0.26 -5.89 -8.05
CA VAL A 44 0.76 -4.71 -7.33
C VAL A 44 1.85 -4.03 -8.15
N THR A 45 1.48 -2.98 -8.86
CA THR A 45 2.39 -2.10 -9.62
C THR A 45 2.38 -0.71 -9.00
N LEU A 46 3.38 0.11 -9.35
CA LEU A 46 3.43 1.52 -8.92
C LEU A 46 2.17 2.29 -9.32
N PHE A 47 1.75 2.14 -10.59
CA PHE A 47 0.57 2.83 -11.11
C PHE A 47 -0.72 2.44 -10.37
N GLU A 48 -0.94 1.14 -10.17
CA GLU A 48 -2.13 0.67 -9.44
C GLU A 48 -2.13 1.12 -7.98
N LEU A 49 -0.97 1.09 -7.30
CA LEU A 49 -0.84 1.60 -5.94
C LEU A 49 -1.15 3.10 -5.87
N GLU A 50 -0.58 3.93 -6.74
CA GLU A 50 -0.84 5.38 -6.73
C GLU A 50 -2.32 5.68 -6.98
N LYS A 51 -2.91 5.02 -7.99
CA LYS A 51 -4.33 5.17 -8.31
C LYS A 51 -5.22 4.81 -7.11
N LYS A 52 -4.92 3.70 -6.43
CA LYS A 52 -5.67 3.26 -5.25
C LYS A 52 -5.51 4.20 -4.06
N ILE A 53 -4.29 4.69 -3.82
CA ILE A 53 -4.01 5.66 -2.75
C ILE A 53 -4.76 6.97 -3.01
N ILE A 54 -4.73 7.51 -4.23
CA ILE A 54 -5.48 8.71 -4.59
C ILE A 54 -6.97 8.50 -4.39
N PHE A 55 -7.50 7.34 -4.80
CA PHE A 55 -8.90 6.98 -4.56
C PHE A 55 -9.24 6.98 -3.06
N LEU A 56 -8.42 6.36 -2.22
CA LEU A 56 -8.61 6.31 -0.76
C LEU A 56 -8.58 7.71 -0.12
N LEU A 57 -7.69 8.58 -0.58
CA LEU A 57 -7.60 9.97 -0.11
C LEU A 57 -8.84 10.77 -0.51
N ASN A 58 -9.30 10.63 -1.75
CA ASN A 58 -10.49 11.33 -2.25
C ASN A 58 -11.79 10.82 -1.59
N TYR A 59 -11.89 9.52 -1.32
CA TYR A 59 -13.03 8.92 -0.64
C TYR A 59 -13.19 9.46 0.80
N SER A 60 -12.07 9.70 1.49
CA SER A 60 -12.06 10.28 2.84
C SER A 60 -12.71 11.67 2.88
N CYS A 61 -12.52 12.49 1.84
CA CYS A 61 -13.11 13.83 1.74
C CYS A 61 -14.64 13.79 1.56
N ASN A 62 -15.19 12.77 0.89
CA ASN A 62 -16.63 12.65 0.66
C ASN A 62 -17.41 12.08 1.85
N SER A 63 -16.75 11.41 2.80
CA SER A 63 -17.40 10.91 4.02
C SER A 63 -17.69 12.01 5.04
N LYS A 64 -16.95 13.14 4.99
CA LYS A 64 -17.12 14.26 5.92
C LYS A 64 -18.37 15.11 5.66
N THR A 65 -19.00 14.98 4.49
CA THR A 65 -20.23 15.70 4.14
C THR A 65 -21.51 14.97 4.58
N LYS A 66 -21.41 13.75 5.13
CA LYS A 66 -22.56 12.96 5.61
C LYS A 66 -22.43 12.57 7.08
N ARG A 67 -22.12 13.54 7.96
CA ARG A 67 -22.40 13.36 9.39
C ARG A 67 -23.81 13.89 9.63
N PRO A 68 -24.82 13.03 9.87
CA PRO A 68 -26.09 13.52 10.37
C PRO A 68 -25.83 14.02 11.80
N HIS A 69 -26.11 15.31 12.00
CA HIS A 69 -26.21 15.91 13.33
C HIS A 69 -27.46 15.40 14.05
#